data_AF-A0A3D3I4J5-F1
#
_entry.id   AF-A0A3D3I4J5-F1
#
_cell.length_a   1.000
_cell.length_b   1.000
_cell.length_c   1.000
_cell.angle_alpha   90.00
_cell.angle_beta   90.00
_cell.angle_gamma   90.00
#
_symmetry.space_group_name_H-M   'P 1'
#
loop_
_entity.id
_entity.type
_entity.pdbx_description
1 polymer ?
#
loop_
_entity_poly.entity_id
_entity_poly.type
_entity_poly.pdbx_seq_one_letter_code
_entity_poly.pdbx_strand_id
1 'polypeptide(L)'
;MKLNRPTLALALLCAALFAPAQTGVQPMLHPEADAFRAGDSAYLLAPTRPVEAFDFILSVKECMEPCPWLLIEHRARIAQDTATHPQLDTPPATQLSFYNPATRQTRPFPPELNTPPKEWSIMSGGENTVIVGSIREFVPQFWAIRCDTGQTMRLPAKSRAWVVDNERFFVVEPEGHFLYSWSGNPQPLDFQGWSTDIRRTSEPTLFLMRLKGQGGAVNWQTIDFKINQVASISSEAAEKLLFEAHPALAVQSQPSSDAPGLQTAWLRSNGRESPISLHGPGIMQATSESRMPHELDSQARISGDIRDNGWYVPAGILNAATSKGGVVWFLRDHQLFLRDVVPMSLAEYEQYVRRLVQERAMRQAKQMAIGLFIYSADHDDQMPENAGWRDAVTPYLKDKSTLDGIVYLGNGERINEIQDITTGNMGFLDTPYGRANMRWDGSIRWVPKETP
;
A
#
# COMPACT_ATOMS: atom_id res chain seq x y z
N MET A 1 18.76 -30.47 -6.74
CA MET A 1 18.67 -29.05 -6.30
C MET A 1 17.18 -28.71 -6.22
N LYS A 2 16.59 -28.77 -5.01
CA LYS A 2 15.15 -28.56 -4.81
C LYS A 2 14.90 -27.06 -4.64
N LEU A 3 14.34 -26.42 -5.67
CA LEU A 3 13.83 -25.05 -5.57
C LEU A 3 12.64 -25.03 -4.59
N ASN A 4 12.65 -24.06 -3.68
CA ASN A 4 11.57 -23.84 -2.71
C ASN A 4 10.26 -23.54 -3.45
N ARG A 5 9.19 -24.26 -3.10
CA ARG A 5 7.83 -24.10 -3.67
C ARG A 5 7.30 -22.66 -3.72
N PRO A 6 7.56 -21.73 -2.76
CA PRO A 6 7.11 -20.34 -2.89
C PRO A 6 7.80 -19.56 -4.02
N THR A 7 9.06 -19.86 -4.32
CA THR A 7 9.82 -19.20 -5.39
C THR A 7 9.35 -19.68 -6.77
N LEU A 8 8.92 -20.94 -6.88
CA LEU A 8 8.34 -21.49 -8.10
C LEU A 8 6.94 -20.91 -8.36
N ALA A 9 6.13 -20.69 -7.32
CA ALA A 9 4.81 -20.08 -7.45
C ALA A 9 4.89 -18.58 -7.78
N LEU A 10 5.86 -17.84 -7.24
CA LEU A 10 6.12 -16.44 -7.60
C LEU A 10 6.71 -16.33 -9.01
N ALA A 11 7.64 -17.21 -9.39
CA ALA A 11 8.16 -17.28 -10.75
C ALA A 11 7.09 -17.70 -11.77
N LEU A 12 6.14 -18.57 -11.40
CA LEU A 12 4.99 -18.92 -12.22
C LEU A 12 3.94 -17.80 -12.27
N LEU A 13 3.78 -17.01 -11.20
CA LEU A 13 2.91 -15.82 -11.25
C LEU A 13 3.52 -14.74 -12.13
N CYS A 14 4.83 -14.47 -12.00
CA CYS A 14 5.54 -13.57 -12.91
C CYS A 14 5.58 -14.12 -14.33
N ALA A 15 5.74 -15.44 -14.54
CA ALA A 15 5.70 -16.05 -15.87
C ALA A 15 4.28 -16.16 -16.45
N ALA A 16 3.22 -16.16 -15.64
CA ALA A 16 1.83 -16.09 -16.12
C ALA A 16 1.38 -14.63 -16.33
N LEU A 17 1.92 -13.70 -15.54
CA LEU A 17 1.76 -12.25 -15.71
C LEU A 17 2.64 -11.70 -16.85
N PHE A 18 3.70 -12.42 -17.28
CA PHE A 18 4.67 -11.96 -18.28
C PHE A 18 5.21 -13.09 -19.19
N ALA A 19 4.39 -14.10 -19.50
CA ALA A 19 4.78 -15.07 -20.54
C ALA A 19 5.07 -14.29 -21.84
N PRO A 20 6.20 -14.54 -22.53
CA PRO A 20 6.35 -14.04 -23.89
C PRO A 20 5.29 -14.75 -24.73
N ALA A 21 4.19 -14.05 -25.01
CA ALA A 21 3.19 -14.54 -25.93
C ALA A 21 3.86 -14.72 -27.29
N GLN A 22 3.95 -15.97 -27.74
CA GLN A 22 3.97 -16.23 -29.17
C GLN A 22 2.77 -15.47 -29.75
N THR A 23 3.05 -14.52 -30.63
CA THR A 23 2.09 -13.70 -31.39
C THR A 23 1.21 -12.74 -30.57
N GLY A 24 1.64 -11.48 -30.48
CA GLY A 24 0.76 -10.32 -30.62
C GLY A 24 -0.15 -9.89 -29.46
N VAL A 25 -0.18 -10.59 -28.31
CA VAL A 25 -0.96 -10.16 -27.14
C VAL A 25 -0.01 -9.88 -25.98
N GLN A 26 0.19 -8.61 -25.66
CA GLN A 26 1.00 -8.19 -24.51
C GLN A 26 0.36 -8.63 -23.18
N PRO A 27 1.17 -9.01 -22.18
CA PRO A 27 0.66 -9.49 -20.92
C PRO A 27 -0.29 -8.50 -20.25
N MET A 28 -1.51 -8.94 -19.98
CA MET A 28 -2.45 -8.20 -19.13
C MET A 28 -2.09 -8.44 -17.67
N LEU A 29 -1.99 -7.36 -16.89
CA LEU A 29 -2.05 -7.49 -15.45
C LEU A 29 -3.34 -8.21 -15.07
N HIS A 30 -3.27 -9.05 -14.03
CA HIS A 30 -4.47 -9.66 -13.45
C HIS A 30 -5.50 -8.55 -13.13
N PRO A 31 -6.82 -8.77 -13.31
CA PRO A 31 -7.83 -7.71 -13.12
C PRO A 31 -7.85 -7.03 -11.74
N GLU A 32 -7.29 -7.70 -10.74
CA GLU A 32 -7.16 -7.22 -9.35
C GLU A 32 -5.77 -6.67 -9.01
N ALA A 33 -4.80 -6.80 -9.91
CA ALA A 33 -3.48 -6.20 -9.76
C ALA A 33 -3.54 -4.72 -10.17
N ASP A 34 -2.72 -3.91 -9.53
CA ASP A 34 -2.61 -2.48 -9.78
C ASP A 34 -1.13 -2.10 -9.87
N ALA A 35 -0.79 -0.95 -10.42
CA ALA A 35 0.59 -0.48 -10.47
C ALA A 35 0.68 1.02 -10.21
N PHE A 36 1.80 1.45 -9.64
CA PHE A 36 2.01 2.85 -9.28
C PHE A 36 3.48 3.23 -9.36
N ARG A 37 3.74 4.54 -9.42
CA ARG A 37 5.08 5.14 -9.46
C ARG A 37 5.36 5.90 -8.17
N ALA A 38 6.59 5.77 -7.68
CA ALA A 38 7.12 6.51 -6.55
C ALA A 38 8.55 6.96 -6.88
N GLY A 39 8.70 8.24 -7.24
CA GLY A 39 9.93 8.85 -7.71
C GLY A 39 10.47 8.19 -8.97
N ASP A 40 11.70 7.67 -8.88
CA ASP A 40 12.39 7.01 -9.98
C ASP A 40 12.12 5.49 -10.06
N SER A 41 11.16 5.00 -9.27
CA SER A 41 10.78 3.60 -9.22
C SER A 41 9.30 3.40 -9.50
N ALA A 42 8.95 2.26 -10.08
CA ALA A 42 7.57 1.82 -10.21
C ALA A 42 7.38 0.45 -9.56
N TYR A 43 6.15 0.16 -9.18
CA TYR A 43 5.79 -1.04 -8.44
C TYR A 43 4.48 -1.62 -8.94
N LEU A 44 4.45 -2.95 -9.04
CA LEU A 44 3.24 -3.75 -9.17
C LEU A 44 2.72 -4.10 -7.78
N LEU A 45 1.45 -3.80 -7.51
CA LEU A 45 0.70 -4.26 -6.36
C LEU A 45 -0.11 -5.51 -6.76
N ALA A 46 0.37 -6.67 -6.35
CA ALA A 46 -0.21 -7.96 -6.70
C ALA A 46 -1.66 -8.12 -6.19
N PRO A 47 -2.44 -9.08 -6.74
CA PRO A 47 -3.77 -9.38 -6.25
C PRO A 47 -3.81 -9.75 -4.76
N THR A 48 -4.96 -9.47 -4.15
CA THR A 48 -5.25 -9.75 -2.74
C THR A 48 -5.23 -11.24 -2.43
N ARG A 49 -4.61 -11.63 -1.32
CA ARG A 49 -4.58 -13.02 -0.83
C ARG A 49 -4.90 -13.12 0.67
N PRO A 50 -5.81 -14.00 1.09
CA PRO A 50 -6.05 -14.24 2.52
C PRO A 50 -4.85 -14.96 3.15
N VAL A 51 -4.61 -14.69 4.44
CA VAL A 51 -3.64 -15.40 5.27
C VAL A 51 -4.33 -16.56 5.97
N GLU A 52 -4.07 -17.78 5.50
CA GLU A 52 -4.69 -19.02 6.00
C GLU A 52 -4.24 -19.41 7.42
N ALA A 53 -3.17 -18.79 7.94
CA ALA A 53 -2.63 -19.11 9.27
C ALA A 53 -3.56 -18.71 10.41
N PHE A 54 -4.57 -17.87 10.16
CA PHE A 54 -5.49 -17.36 11.16
C PHE A 54 -6.92 -17.44 10.65
N ASP A 55 -7.82 -17.95 11.50
CA ASP A 55 -9.23 -18.12 11.18
C ASP A 55 -10.05 -16.87 11.54
N PHE A 56 -9.87 -16.35 12.77
CA PHE A 56 -10.52 -15.15 13.26
C PHE A 56 -9.54 -14.23 14.00
N ILE A 57 -9.24 -13.07 13.43
CA ILE A 57 -8.32 -12.08 13.99
C ILE A 57 -9.09 -10.98 14.72
N LEU A 58 -8.70 -10.73 15.97
CA LEU A 58 -9.25 -9.66 16.80
C LEU A 58 -8.43 -8.38 16.69
N SER A 59 -7.10 -8.49 16.68
CA SER A 59 -6.21 -7.34 16.58
C SER A 59 -4.90 -7.68 15.89
N VAL A 60 -4.32 -6.69 15.22
CA VAL A 60 -2.99 -6.73 14.64
C VAL A 60 -2.22 -5.55 15.20
N LYS A 61 -1.11 -5.83 15.90
CA LYS A 61 -0.25 -4.82 16.50
C LYS A 61 1.06 -4.75 15.74
N GLU A 62 1.35 -3.57 15.21
CA GLU A 62 2.61 -3.29 14.55
C GLU A 62 3.60 -2.57 15.48
N CYS A 63 4.88 -2.75 15.19
CA CYS A 63 5.93 -1.93 15.77
C CYS A 63 5.98 -0.57 15.05
N MET A 64 6.19 0.50 15.83
CA MET A 64 6.40 1.87 15.31
C MET A 64 7.73 2.04 14.56
N GLU A 65 8.64 1.09 14.71
CA GLU A 65 9.95 1.06 14.04
C GLU A 65 10.00 -0.02 12.96
N PRO A 66 11.02 0.02 12.06
CA PRO A 66 11.28 -1.05 11.11
C PRO A 66 11.42 -2.40 11.83
N CYS A 67 10.40 -3.23 11.67
CA CYS A 67 10.27 -4.55 12.28
C CYS A 67 9.49 -5.45 11.33
N PRO A 68 10.01 -6.62 10.94
CA PRO A 68 9.35 -7.50 9.98
C PRO A 68 8.18 -8.29 10.58
N TRP A 69 8.02 -8.27 11.91
CA TRP A 69 6.99 -9.02 12.61
C TRP A 69 5.77 -8.17 12.96
N LEU A 70 4.61 -8.81 12.91
CA LEU A 70 3.34 -8.37 13.48
C LEU A 70 3.02 -9.24 14.68
N LEU A 71 2.37 -8.66 15.69
CA LEU A 71 1.77 -9.42 16.79
C LEU A 71 0.27 -9.52 16.53
N ILE A 72 -0.20 -10.75 16.31
CA ILE A 72 -1.57 -11.07 15.93
C ILE A 72 -2.28 -11.65 17.15
N GLU A 73 -3.40 -11.05 17.53
CA GLU A 73 -4.37 -11.67 18.43
C GLU A 73 -5.48 -12.34 17.62
N HIS A 74 -5.64 -13.64 17.82
CA HIS A 74 -6.55 -14.45 17.02
C HIS A 74 -7.20 -15.57 17.84
N ARG A 75 -8.19 -16.24 17.25
CA ARG A 75 -8.83 -17.45 17.75
C ARG A 75 -9.46 -18.24 16.59
N ALA A 76 -9.97 -19.42 16.91
CA ALA A 76 -10.87 -20.14 16.01
C ALA A 76 -12.23 -19.42 15.92
N ARG A 77 -12.89 -19.51 14.76
CA ARG A 77 -14.27 -19.06 14.60
C ARG A 77 -15.21 -19.90 15.45
N ILE A 78 -16.24 -19.24 15.96
CA ILE A 78 -17.36 -19.86 16.66
C ILE A 78 -18.64 -19.60 15.88
N ALA A 79 -19.68 -20.40 16.12
CA ALA A 79 -20.95 -20.30 15.39
C ALA A 79 -21.60 -18.91 15.52
N GLN A 80 -21.33 -18.19 16.62
CA GLN A 80 -21.84 -16.85 16.88
C GLN A 80 -21.17 -15.77 16.03
N ASP A 81 -20.00 -16.02 15.44
CA ASP A 81 -19.28 -15.02 14.62
C ASP A 81 -19.99 -14.72 13.30
N THR A 82 -20.87 -15.62 12.85
CA THR A 82 -21.70 -15.43 11.67
C THR A 82 -23.05 -14.77 11.98
N ALA A 83 -23.34 -14.49 13.26
CA ALA A 83 -24.58 -13.84 13.67
C ALA A 83 -24.52 -12.32 13.43
N THR A 84 -25.62 -11.74 12.96
CA THR A 84 -25.73 -10.28 12.70
C THR A 84 -25.61 -9.45 13.99
N HIS A 85 -25.91 -10.04 15.14
CA HIS A 85 -25.75 -9.47 16.47
C HIS A 85 -25.19 -10.54 17.42
N PRO A 86 -23.86 -10.72 17.50
CA PRO A 86 -23.27 -11.67 18.42
C PRO A 86 -23.50 -11.19 19.86
N GLN A 87 -24.35 -11.90 20.61
CA GLN A 87 -24.40 -11.77 22.06
C GLN A 87 -23.39 -12.77 22.65
N LEU A 88 -22.33 -12.24 23.25
CA LEU A 88 -21.33 -13.03 23.96
C LEU A 88 -21.30 -12.57 25.42
N ASP A 89 -21.85 -13.38 26.31
CA ASP A 89 -21.77 -13.15 27.77
C ASP A 89 -20.32 -13.28 28.27
N THR A 90 -19.49 -14.06 27.56
CA THR A 90 -18.06 -14.19 27.84
C THR A 90 -17.29 -14.28 26.52
N PRO A 91 -16.33 -13.37 26.26
CA PRO A 91 -15.50 -13.43 25.07
C PRO A 91 -14.70 -14.75 25.01
N PRO A 92 -14.59 -15.41 23.84
CA PRO A 92 -13.79 -16.63 23.72
C PRO A 92 -12.31 -16.37 24.03
N ALA A 93 -11.63 -17.40 24.54
CA ALA A 93 -10.19 -17.33 24.77
C ALA A 93 -9.44 -17.06 23.46
N THR A 94 -8.55 -16.07 23.50
CA THR A 94 -7.73 -15.68 22.34
C THR A 94 -6.35 -16.35 22.42
N GLN A 95 -5.55 -16.19 21.37
CA GLN A 95 -4.14 -16.57 21.30
C GLN A 95 -3.34 -15.42 20.70
N LEU A 96 -2.05 -15.35 21.07
CA LEU A 96 -1.11 -14.43 20.45
C LEU A 96 -0.15 -15.21 19.55
N SER A 97 0.21 -14.63 18.40
CA SER A 97 1.23 -15.19 17.52
C SER A 97 1.99 -14.08 16.81
N PHE A 98 3.26 -14.34 16.54
CA PHE A 98 4.04 -13.50 15.65
C PHE A 98 3.79 -13.94 14.20
N TYR A 99 3.60 -12.96 13.32
CA TYR A 99 3.47 -13.19 11.89
C TYR A 99 4.44 -12.31 11.12
N ASN A 100 5.24 -12.88 10.23
CA ASN A 100 6.09 -12.15 9.30
C ASN A 100 5.41 -12.12 7.93
N PRO A 101 4.87 -10.96 7.47
CA PRO A 101 4.15 -10.89 6.20
C PRO A 101 5.01 -11.19 4.98
N ALA A 102 6.29 -10.80 5.01
CA ALA A 102 7.22 -10.97 3.90
C ALA A 102 7.59 -12.45 3.70
N THR A 103 7.83 -13.18 4.78
CA THR A 103 8.19 -14.61 4.72
C THR A 103 6.98 -15.53 4.87
N ARG A 104 5.80 -14.99 5.18
CA ARG A 104 4.54 -15.71 5.46
C ARG A 104 4.71 -16.73 6.59
N GLN A 105 5.55 -16.40 7.56
CA GLN A 105 5.90 -17.28 8.66
C GLN A 105 5.10 -16.92 9.92
N THR A 106 4.51 -17.93 10.54
CA THR A 106 3.83 -17.80 11.83
C THR A 106 4.66 -18.46 12.92
N ARG A 107 4.80 -17.79 14.06
CA ARG A 107 5.46 -18.31 15.26
C ARG A 107 4.57 -18.11 16.49
N PRO A 108 4.47 -19.11 17.39
CA PRO A 108 3.65 -18.97 18.59
C PRO A 108 4.24 -17.89 19.51
N PHE A 109 3.37 -17.18 20.22
CA PHE A 109 3.80 -16.33 21.33
C PHE A 109 4.18 -17.21 22.54
N PRO A 110 5.27 -16.89 23.28
CA PRO A 110 5.73 -17.72 24.40
C PRO A 110 4.62 -17.95 25.44
N PRO A 111 4.30 -19.21 25.79
CA PRO A 111 3.21 -19.54 26.71
C PRO A 111 3.34 -18.89 28.09
N GLU A 112 4.56 -18.76 28.60
CA GLU A 112 4.86 -18.15 29.90
C GLU A 112 4.54 -16.65 29.95
N LEU A 113 4.50 -15.99 28.78
CA LEU A 113 4.13 -14.58 28.65
C LEU A 113 2.63 -14.41 28.30
N ASN A 114 1.93 -15.49 27.99
CA ASN A 114 0.53 -15.49 27.53
C ASN A 114 -0.49 -15.40 28.68
N THR A 115 -0.12 -14.75 29.80
CA THR A 115 -1.02 -14.54 30.95
C THR A 115 -1.92 -13.32 30.73
N PRO A 116 -3.20 -13.35 31.11
CA PRO A 116 -4.06 -12.16 31.10
C PRO A 116 -3.56 -11.06 32.04
N PRO A 117 -3.78 -9.77 31.74
CA PRO A 117 -4.26 -9.23 30.46
C PRO A 117 -3.17 -9.25 29.37
N LYS A 118 -3.58 -9.45 28.11
CA LYS A 118 -2.72 -9.62 26.94
C LYS A 118 -2.31 -8.29 26.29
N GLU A 119 -1.81 -7.38 27.11
CA GLU A 119 -1.40 -6.04 26.68
C GLU A 119 0.06 -6.02 26.23
N TRP A 120 0.40 -6.88 25.26
CA TRP A 120 1.72 -6.89 24.63
C TRP A 120 1.72 -6.05 23.37
N SER A 121 2.81 -5.34 23.13
CA SER A 121 3.12 -4.62 21.89
C SER A 121 4.56 -4.89 21.48
N ILE A 122 4.84 -4.88 20.18
CA ILE A 122 6.23 -5.02 19.69
C ILE A 122 6.91 -3.66 19.79
N MET A 123 7.97 -3.59 20.59
CA MET A 123 8.76 -2.37 20.80
C MET A 123 9.88 -2.23 19.77
N SER A 124 10.49 -3.35 19.38
CA SER A 124 11.55 -3.41 18.37
C SER A 124 11.63 -4.83 17.79
N GLY A 125 12.17 -4.99 16.59
CA GLY A 125 12.34 -6.31 15.99
C GLY A 125 13.41 -6.38 14.91
N GLY A 126 14.06 -7.53 14.84
CA GLY A 126 14.99 -7.94 13.79
C GLY A 126 14.43 -9.14 13.02
N GLU A 127 15.33 -9.88 12.37
CA GLU A 127 14.96 -11.02 11.53
C GLU A 127 14.27 -12.13 12.34
N ASN A 128 14.92 -12.61 13.40
CA ASN A 128 14.42 -13.72 14.23
C ASN A 128 14.20 -13.34 15.69
N THR A 129 14.37 -12.07 16.03
CA THR A 129 14.32 -11.59 17.41
C THR A 129 13.40 -10.39 17.53
N VAL A 130 12.54 -10.39 18.54
CA VAL A 130 11.65 -9.26 18.84
C VAL A 130 11.77 -8.88 20.29
N ILE A 131 11.56 -7.60 20.58
CA ILE A 131 11.39 -7.08 21.93
C ILE A 131 9.93 -6.71 22.07
N VAL A 132 9.27 -7.28 23.07
CA VAL A 132 7.89 -6.96 23.42
C VAL A 132 7.83 -6.21 24.74
N GLY A 133 6.87 -5.29 24.82
CA GLY A 133 6.62 -4.46 25.99
C GLY A 133 5.18 -4.59 26.45
N SER A 134 4.97 -4.49 27.76
CA SER A 134 3.65 -4.35 28.38
C SER A 134 3.74 -3.41 29.58
N ILE A 135 2.65 -2.71 29.90
CA ILE A 135 2.53 -1.91 31.11
C ILE A 135 1.64 -2.70 32.07
N ARG A 136 2.22 -3.24 33.15
CA ARG A 136 1.46 -3.87 34.24
C ARG A 136 1.65 -3.08 35.51
N GLU A 137 0.54 -2.69 36.14
CA GLU A 137 0.55 -1.93 37.41
C GLU A 137 1.44 -0.66 37.32
N PHE A 138 1.40 0.03 36.17
CA PHE A 138 2.25 1.20 35.84
C PHE A 138 3.76 0.92 35.77
N VAL A 139 4.19 -0.33 35.82
CA VAL A 139 5.58 -0.72 35.64
C VAL A 139 5.76 -1.33 34.24
N PRO A 140 6.56 -0.70 33.36
CA PRO A 140 6.83 -1.26 32.05
C PRO A 140 7.73 -2.50 32.17
N GLN A 141 7.33 -3.58 31.52
CA GLN A 141 8.06 -4.83 31.43
C GLN A 141 8.46 -5.09 29.98
N PHE A 142 9.72 -5.49 29.78
CA PHE A 142 10.27 -5.76 28.46
C PHE A 142 10.87 -7.16 28.41
N TRP A 143 10.65 -7.84 27.30
CA TRP A 143 11.14 -9.18 27.05
C TRP A 143 11.72 -9.26 25.64
N ALA A 144 12.94 -9.80 25.54
CA ALA A 144 13.48 -10.26 24.28
C ALA A 144 12.99 -11.68 24.00
N ILE A 145 12.58 -11.96 22.77
CA ILE A 145 12.05 -13.24 22.32
C ILE A 145 12.74 -13.64 21.01
N ARG A 146 13.32 -14.85 20.96
CA ARG A 146 13.72 -15.51 19.72
C ARG A 146 12.48 -16.14 19.09
N CYS A 147 12.04 -15.61 17.95
CA CYS A 147 10.87 -16.10 17.23
C CYS A 147 11.09 -17.51 16.65
N ASP A 148 12.33 -17.91 16.37
CA ASP A 148 12.68 -19.22 15.81
C ASP A 148 12.69 -20.35 16.85
N THR A 149 13.19 -20.08 18.06
CA THR A 149 13.33 -21.07 19.14
C THR A 149 12.30 -20.94 20.25
N GLY A 150 11.65 -19.78 20.38
CA GLY A 150 10.80 -19.44 21.52
C GLY A 150 11.57 -19.05 22.78
N GLN A 151 12.90 -18.97 22.74
CA GLN A 151 13.71 -18.53 23.88
C GLN A 151 13.31 -17.12 24.31
N THR A 152 13.09 -16.94 25.61
CA THR A 152 12.74 -15.64 26.21
C THR A 152 13.83 -15.17 27.17
N MET A 153 14.03 -13.85 27.24
CA MET A 153 14.91 -13.21 28.21
C MET A 153 14.24 -11.94 28.71
N ARG A 154 14.11 -11.83 30.04
CA ARG A 154 13.58 -10.62 30.67
C ARG A 154 14.65 -9.53 30.61
N LEU A 155 14.25 -8.35 30.14
CA LEU A 155 15.10 -7.16 30.14
C LEU A 155 14.86 -6.34 31.43
N PRO A 156 15.82 -5.48 31.83
CA PRO A 156 15.68 -4.63 33.01
C PRO A 156 14.37 -3.83 33.01
N ALA A 157 13.75 -3.72 34.18
CA ALA A 157 12.54 -2.92 34.33
C ALA A 157 12.84 -1.43 34.11
N LYS A 158 11.86 -0.66 33.61
CA LYS A 158 12.02 0.79 33.32
C LYS A 158 13.09 1.12 32.26
N SER A 159 13.47 0.16 31.42
CA SER A 159 14.38 0.39 30.31
C SER A 159 13.64 0.78 29.02
N ARG A 160 14.38 1.24 28.02
CA ARG A 160 13.97 1.18 26.60
C ARG A 160 14.94 0.24 25.89
N ALA A 161 14.46 -0.56 24.95
CA ALA A 161 15.30 -1.57 24.32
C ALA A 161 15.01 -1.74 22.83
N TRP A 162 16.09 -1.98 22.08
CA TRP A 162 16.09 -2.15 20.63
C TRP A 162 16.85 -3.41 20.23
N VAL A 163 16.35 -4.09 19.21
CA VAL A 163 17.07 -5.21 18.59
C VAL A 163 18.16 -4.63 17.70
N VAL A 164 19.42 -4.97 18.00
CA VAL A 164 20.57 -4.62 17.14
C VAL A 164 20.72 -5.68 16.05
N ASP A 165 20.77 -6.94 16.47
CA ASP A 165 20.79 -8.13 15.62
C ASP A 165 20.14 -9.32 16.36
N ASN A 166 20.25 -10.53 15.81
CA ASN A 166 19.62 -11.71 16.41
C ASN A 166 20.18 -12.07 17.80
N GLU A 167 21.37 -11.60 18.16
CA GLU A 167 22.11 -11.97 19.37
C GLU A 167 22.29 -10.82 20.37
N ARG A 168 22.13 -9.56 19.93
CA ARG A 168 22.45 -8.36 20.71
C ARG A 168 21.29 -7.37 20.80
N PHE A 169 21.17 -6.71 21.96
CA PHE A 169 20.14 -5.73 22.26
C PHE A 169 20.74 -4.46 22.83
N PHE A 170 20.34 -3.32 22.27
CA PHE A 170 20.70 -2.03 22.84
C PHE A 170 19.64 -1.64 23.87
N VAL A 171 20.05 -1.46 25.12
CA VAL A 171 19.17 -1.17 26.24
C VAL A 171 19.61 0.14 26.91
N VAL A 172 18.64 1.00 27.17
CA VAL A 172 18.83 2.26 27.89
C VAL A 172 18.13 2.16 29.23
N GLU A 173 18.90 2.32 30.29
CA GLU A 173 18.49 2.24 31.69
C GLU A 173 18.72 3.60 32.36
N PRO A 174 18.10 3.87 33.52
CA PRO A 174 18.35 5.11 34.26
C PRO A 174 19.83 5.39 34.56
N GLU A 175 20.62 4.33 34.74
CA GLU A 175 22.03 4.37 35.10
C GLU A 175 22.97 4.51 33.89
N GLY A 176 22.48 4.25 32.68
CA GLY A 176 23.31 4.33 31.48
C GLY A 176 22.81 3.54 30.28
N HIS A 177 23.73 3.31 29.36
CA HIS A 177 23.49 2.66 28.08
C HIS A 177 24.25 1.33 28.05
N PHE A 178 23.59 0.26 27.61
CA PHE A 178 24.12 -1.10 27.71
C PHE A 178 23.83 -1.89 26.43
N LEU A 179 24.76 -2.78 26.10
CA LEU A 179 24.58 -3.81 25.09
C LEU A 179 24.41 -5.15 25.79
N TYR A 180 23.21 -5.71 25.69
CA TYR A 180 22.90 -7.03 26.21
C TYR A 180 23.08 -8.10 25.13
N SER A 181 23.34 -9.32 25.56
CA SER A 181 23.25 -10.54 24.75
C SER A 181 22.33 -11.55 25.42
N TRP A 182 22.03 -12.67 24.76
CA TRP A 182 21.25 -13.77 25.35
C TRP A 182 21.89 -14.41 26.61
N SER A 183 23.16 -14.09 26.91
CA SER A 183 23.79 -14.48 28.19
C SER A 183 23.23 -13.71 29.40
N GLY A 184 22.52 -12.60 29.16
CA GLY A 184 21.99 -11.71 30.19
C GLY A 184 23.02 -10.73 30.78
N ASN A 185 24.31 -10.86 30.44
CA ASN A 185 25.35 -9.97 30.95
C ASN A 185 25.38 -8.65 30.15
N PRO A 186 25.18 -7.48 30.79
CA PRO A 186 25.29 -6.20 30.12
C PRO A 186 26.75 -5.81 29.88
N GLN A 187 27.03 -5.31 28.69
CA GLN A 187 28.25 -4.57 28.39
C GLN A 187 27.93 -3.06 28.44
N PRO A 188 28.53 -2.28 29.34
CA PRO A 188 28.32 -0.84 29.39
C PRO A 188 28.87 -0.17 28.13
N LEU A 189 28.12 0.82 27.64
CA LEU A 189 28.49 1.67 26.52
C LEU A 189 28.83 3.06 27.06
N ASP A 190 30.04 3.53 26.75
CA ASP A 190 30.51 4.84 27.21
C ASP A 190 29.96 5.96 26.31
N PHE A 191 28.73 6.40 26.62
CA PHE A 191 28.07 7.50 25.93
C PHE A 191 27.88 8.67 26.89
N GLN A 192 28.34 9.86 26.49
CA GLN A 192 28.15 11.07 27.27
C GLN A 192 26.78 11.72 26.99
N GLY A 193 26.00 11.92 28.05
CA GLY A 193 24.75 12.68 28.02
C GLY A 193 23.48 11.84 28.01
N TRP A 194 22.36 12.49 28.32
CA TRP A 194 21.04 11.88 28.29
C TRP A 194 20.42 12.04 26.90
N SER A 195 20.00 10.94 26.29
CA SER A 195 19.19 10.97 25.08
C SER A 195 17.71 10.98 25.40
N THR A 196 16.96 11.84 24.72
CA THR A 196 15.50 11.83 24.77
C THR A 196 14.88 11.10 23.57
N ASP A 197 15.64 10.87 22.52
CA ASP A 197 15.16 10.27 21.28
C ASP A 197 16.24 9.43 20.60
N ILE A 198 15.98 8.13 20.50
CA ILE A 198 16.82 7.14 19.82
C ILE A 198 15.95 6.56 18.71
N ARG A 199 16.48 6.58 17.49
CA ARG A 199 15.82 6.09 16.29
C ARG A 199 16.74 5.12 15.57
N ARG A 200 16.19 4.00 15.14
CA ARG A 200 16.87 3.12 14.21
C ARG A 200 16.92 3.76 12.82
N THR A 201 18.02 3.62 12.10
CA THR A 201 18.07 4.03 10.69
C THR A 201 17.57 2.90 9.79
N SER A 202 17.63 3.08 8.47
CA SER A 202 17.41 2.01 7.49
C SER A 202 18.42 0.87 7.64
N GLU A 203 19.61 1.16 8.18
CA GLU A 203 20.64 0.17 8.47
C GLU A 203 20.42 -0.44 9.87
N PRO A 204 20.16 -1.76 9.99
CA PRO A 204 19.72 -2.39 11.22
C PRO A 204 20.62 -2.18 12.46
N THR A 205 21.92 -2.00 12.24
CA THR A 205 22.95 -1.85 13.28
C THR A 205 23.34 -0.41 13.57
N LEU A 206 22.76 0.55 12.83
CA LEU A 206 23.05 1.97 12.97
C LEU A 206 21.87 2.67 13.64
N PHE A 207 22.16 3.38 14.73
CA PHE A 207 21.17 4.12 15.50
C PHE A 207 21.53 5.59 15.50
N LEU A 208 20.51 6.43 15.36
CA LEU A 208 20.61 7.87 15.51
C LEU A 208 20.13 8.26 16.90
N MET A 209 20.94 9.04 17.59
CA MET A 209 20.68 9.50 18.95
C MET A 209 20.66 11.03 18.98
N ARG A 210 19.56 11.58 19.49
CA ARG A 210 19.44 13.00 19.80
C ARG A 210 19.89 13.25 21.22
N LEU A 211 20.89 14.10 21.39
CA LEU A 211 21.39 14.56 22.68
C LEU A 211 20.95 15.99 22.95
N LYS A 212 20.54 16.25 24.19
CA LYS A 212 20.24 17.61 24.66
C LYS A 212 21.54 18.26 25.14
N GLY A 213 22.04 19.23 24.38
CA GLY A 213 23.21 20.03 24.75
C GLY A 213 22.88 21.14 25.77
N GLN A 214 23.93 21.79 26.27
CA GLN A 214 23.79 22.97 27.12
C GLN A 214 23.12 24.13 26.36
N GLY A 215 22.24 24.88 27.02
CA GLY A 215 21.52 26.01 26.41
C GLY A 215 20.44 25.63 25.40
N GLY A 216 20.07 24.34 25.29
CA GLY A 216 19.02 23.88 24.36
C GLY A 216 19.54 23.51 22.96
N ALA A 217 20.85 23.60 22.72
CA ALA A 217 21.47 23.09 21.49
C ALA A 217 21.19 21.59 21.33
N VAL A 218 20.93 21.15 20.09
CA VAL A 218 20.71 19.74 19.77
C VAL A 218 21.98 19.19 19.14
N ASN A 219 22.54 18.15 19.75
CA ASN A 219 23.66 17.41 19.18
C ASN A 219 23.16 16.06 18.69
N TRP A 220 23.68 15.62 17.55
CA TRP A 220 23.33 14.33 16.96
C TRP A 220 24.54 13.41 16.97
N GLN A 221 24.30 12.15 17.34
CA GLN A 221 25.29 11.09 17.29
C GLN A 221 24.73 9.87 16.58
N THR A 222 25.61 9.16 15.89
CA THR A 222 25.34 7.82 15.38
C THR A 222 26.02 6.80 16.26
N ILE A 223 25.36 5.68 16.50
CA ILE A 223 25.91 4.50 17.16
C ILE A 223 25.89 3.39 16.14
N ASP A 224 27.07 2.95 15.69
CA ASP A 224 27.21 1.85 14.75
C ASP A 224 27.73 0.60 15.48
N PHE A 225 26.84 -0.36 15.70
CA PHE A 225 27.15 -1.63 16.35
C PHE A 225 27.84 -2.67 15.46
N LYS A 226 28.04 -2.37 14.16
CA LYS A 226 28.82 -3.20 13.25
C LYS A 226 30.32 -2.99 13.46
N ILE A 227 30.73 -1.73 13.62
CA ILE A 227 32.12 -1.33 13.86
C ILE A 227 32.39 -0.88 15.30
N ASN A 228 31.36 -0.92 16.15
CA ASN A 228 31.39 -0.48 17.56
C ASN A 228 31.91 0.96 17.71
N GLN A 229 31.37 1.87 16.90
CA GLN A 229 31.79 3.27 16.89
C GLN A 229 30.63 4.19 17.22
N VAL A 230 30.94 5.29 17.93
CA VAL A 230 30.05 6.45 18.05
C VAL A 230 30.69 7.63 17.33
N ALA A 231 29.90 8.32 16.52
CA ALA A 231 30.35 9.50 15.81
C ALA A 231 29.31 10.63 15.92
N SER A 232 29.78 11.83 16.24
CA SER A 232 28.97 13.04 16.11
C SER A 232 28.72 13.35 14.64
N ILE A 233 27.50 13.77 14.32
CA ILE A 233 27.11 14.13 12.96
C ILE A 233 26.43 15.50 12.93
N SER A 234 26.36 16.12 11.75
CA SER A 234 25.61 17.36 11.55
C SER A 234 24.09 17.11 11.62
N SER A 235 23.32 18.17 11.91
CA SER A 235 21.86 18.11 11.86
C SER A 235 21.34 17.72 10.47
N GLU A 236 21.96 18.20 9.40
CA GLU A 236 21.60 17.85 8.02
C GLU A 236 21.79 16.35 7.75
N ALA A 237 22.91 15.76 8.22
CA ALA A 237 23.14 14.33 8.11
C ALA A 237 22.14 13.52 8.95
N ALA A 238 21.78 14.02 10.13
CA ALA A 238 20.79 13.39 10.99
C ALA A 238 19.38 13.39 10.36
N GLU A 239 18.96 14.53 9.78
CA GLU A 239 17.70 14.65 9.06
C GLU A 239 17.65 13.73 7.85
N LYS A 240 18.75 13.61 7.10
CA LYS A 240 18.85 12.67 5.99
C LYS A 240 18.69 11.22 6.45
N LEU A 241 19.37 10.81 7.52
CA LEU A 241 19.25 9.46 8.08
C LEU A 241 17.83 9.17 8.59
N LEU A 242 17.17 10.14 9.22
CA LEU A 242 15.77 10.01 9.65
C LEU A 242 14.84 9.84 8.47
N PHE A 243 15.04 10.63 7.41
CA PHE A 243 14.25 10.53 6.19
C PHE A 243 14.41 9.16 5.52
N GLU A 244 15.66 8.68 5.38
CA GLU A 244 15.98 7.37 4.80
C GLU A 244 15.51 6.19 5.66
N ALA A 245 15.35 6.38 6.98
CA ALA A 245 14.84 5.35 7.89
C ALA A 245 13.35 5.05 7.69
N HIS A 246 12.60 5.97 7.11
CA HIS A 246 11.21 5.72 6.79
C HIS A 246 11.08 4.85 5.52
N PRO A 247 10.07 3.97 5.45
CA PRO A 247 9.83 3.22 4.23
C PRO A 247 9.66 4.18 3.04
N ALA A 248 10.22 3.82 1.89
CA ALA A 248 10.03 4.58 0.65
C ALA A 248 8.54 4.67 0.23
N LEU A 249 7.72 3.76 0.75
CA LEU A 249 6.30 3.62 0.46
C LEU A 249 5.47 3.81 1.72
N ALA A 250 4.48 4.69 1.66
CA ALA A 250 3.55 4.96 2.74
C ALA A 250 2.14 4.50 2.37
N VAL A 251 1.38 4.10 3.38
CA VAL A 251 -0.06 3.90 3.25
C VAL A 251 -0.79 5.17 3.70
N GLN A 252 -1.76 5.60 2.92
CA GLN A 252 -2.62 6.74 3.23
C GLN A 252 -4.09 6.33 3.16
N SER A 253 -4.86 6.71 4.16
CA SER A 253 -6.33 6.63 4.13
C SER A 253 -6.92 7.94 3.62
N GLN A 254 -7.90 7.85 2.73
CA GLN A 254 -8.64 8.98 2.17
C GLN A 254 -10.15 8.67 2.17
N PRO A 255 -11.04 9.67 2.35
CA PRO A 255 -12.48 9.42 2.29
C PRO A 255 -12.87 8.77 0.96
N SER A 256 -13.73 7.76 1.03
CA SER A 256 -14.22 7.10 -0.18
C SER A 256 -15.16 8.03 -0.95
N SER A 257 -14.89 8.22 -2.24
CA SER A 257 -15.80 8.95 -3.15
C SER A 257 -17.11 8.20 -3.37
N ASP A 258 -17.08 6.88 -3.27
CA ASP A 258 -18.18 6.00 -3.69
C ASP A 258 -19.12 5.64 -2.54
N ALA A 259 -18.66 5.81 -1.29
CA ALA A 259 -19.39 5.39 -0.10
C ALA A 259 -19.17 6.36 1.08
N PRO A 260 -20.13 7.25 1.37
CA PRO A 260 -20.05 8.16 2.51
C PRO A 260 -19.84 7.41 3.82
N GLY A 261 -18.90 7.87 4.64
CA GLY A 261 -18.54 7.25 5.92
C GLY A 261 -17.54 6.10 5.82
N LEU A 262 -17.09 5.75 4.61
CA LEU A 262 -15.96 4.84 4.40
C LEU A 262 -14.69 5.61 3.99
N GLN A 263 -13.53 4.99 4.21
CA GLN A 263 -12.23 5.41 3.72
C GLN A 263 -11.71 4.38 2.70
N THR A 264 -10.76 4.80 1.87
CA THR A 264 -9.97 3.97 0.96
C THR A 264 -8.51 4.08 1.33
N ALA A 265 -7.82 2.94 1.41
CA ALA A 265 -6.39 2.86 1.67
C ALA A 265 -5.65 2.82 0.34
N TRP A 266 -4.62 3.64 0.26
CA TRP A 266 -3.80 3.82 -0.91
C TRP A 266 -2.34 3.60 -0.54
N LEU A 267 -1.61 2.90 -1.41
CA LEU A 267 -0.15 2.80 -1.35
C LEU A 267 0.46 3.87 -2.25
N ARG A 268 1.43 4.62 -1.74
CA ARG A 268 2.06 5.76 -2.44
C ARG A 268 3.51 5.95 -2.02
N SER A 269 4.22 6.84 -2.71
CA SER A 269 5.52 7.36 -2.28
C SER A 269 5.43 8.05 -0.92
N ASN A 270 6.46 7.87 -0.08
CA ASN A 270 6.63 8.60 1.16
C ASN A 270 7.25 9.98 0.87
N GLY A 271 6.42 10.93 0.39
CA GLY A 271 6.85 12.27 -0.04
C GLY A 271 5.73 13.31 -0.01
N ARG A 272 6.09 14.58 -0.28
CA ARG A 272 5.19 15.75 -0.21
C ARG A 272 4.33 15.97 -1.45
N GLU A 273 4.71 15.43 -2.62
CA GLU A 273 3.89 15.58 -3.82
C GLU A 273 2.59 14.76 -3.69
N SER A 274 1.48 15.36 -4.12
CA SER A 274 0.19 14.68 -4.17
C SER A 274 0.20 13.71 -5.36
N PRO A 275 0.22 12.38 -5.13
CA PRO A 275 0.23 11.43 -6.24
C PRO A 275 -1.05 11.54 -7.05
N ILE A 276 -0.96 11.34 -8.35
CA ILE A 276 -2.14 11.23 -9.19
C ILE A 276 -2.89 9.92 -8.87
N SER A 277 -4.22 9.98 -8.84
CA SER A 277 -5.02 8.77 -8.81
C SER A 277 -5.15 8.25 -10.23
N LEU A 278 -4.50 7.12 -10.50
CA LEU A 278 -4.75 6.42 -11.75
C LEU A 278 -6.18 5.92 -11.83
N HIS A 279 -6.97 5.85 -10.75
CA HIS A 279 -8.35 5.33 -10.73
C HIS A 279 -9.44 6.41 -10.72
N GLY A 280 -9.06 7.68 -10.90
CA GLY A 280 -10.03 8.76 -11.00
C GLY A 280 -10.99 8.60 -12.20
N PRO A 281 -12.20 9.20 -12.12
CA PRO A 281 -13.20 9.09 -13.18
C PRO A 281 -12.77 9.79 -14.48
N GLY A 282 -11.90 10.81 -14.40
CA GLY A 282 -11.41 11.56 -15.56
C GLY A 282 -10.34 10.82 -16.37
N ILE A 283 -10.23 11.21 -17.64
CA ILE A 283 -9.10 10.83 -18.50
C ILE A 283 -7.86 11.60 -18.06
N MET A 284 -6.78 10.87 -17.80
CA MET A 284 -5.50 11.46 -17.46
C MET A 284 -4.95 12.25 -18.65
N GLN A 285 -4.65 13.53 -18.42
CA GLN A 285 -4.06 14.43 -19.40
C GLN A 285 -2.59 14.70 -19.05
N ALA A 286 -1.82 15.15 -20.04
CA ALA A 286 -0.48 15.67 -19.79
C ALA A 286 -0.57 16.95 -18.97
N THR A 287 0.45 17.22 -18.16
CA THR A 287 0.49 18.47 -17.38
C THR A 287 0.73 19.67 -18.29
N SER A 288 0.53 20.88 -17.75
CA SER A 288 0.91 22.13 -18.43
C SER A 288 2.40 22.20 -18.77
N GLU A 289 3.23 21.44 -18.07
CA GLU A 289 4.67 21.30 -18.30
C GLU A 289 5.02 20.16 -19.28
N SER A 290 4.02 19.62 -19.99
CA SER A 290 4.16 18.50 -20.94
C SER A 290 4.62 17.18 -20.31
N ARG A 291 4.55 17.03 -18.98
CA ARG A 291 4.81 15.74 -18.34
C ARG A 291 3.66 14.78 -18.63
N MET A 292 4.02 13.57 -19.03
CA MET A 292 3.08 12.52 -19.36
C MET A 292 2.55 11.84 -18.08
N PRO A 293 1.32 11.28 -18.08
CA PRO A 293 0.76 10.66 -16.88
C PRO A 293 1.64 9.58 -16.22
N HIS A 294 2.45 8.84 -16.98
CA HIS A 294 3.35 7.80 -16.44
C HIS A 294 4.65 8.36 -15.83
N GLU A 295 4.92 9.65 -16.01
CA GLU A 295 6.06 10.35 -15.42
C GLU A 295 5.74 10.93 -14.05
N LEU A 296 4.46 10.95 -13.67
CA LEU A 296 3.99 11.49 -12.40
C LEU A 296 3.94 10.38 -11.33
N ASP A 297 4.25 10.78 -10.09
CA ASP A 297 4.01 9.92 -8.93
C ASP A 297 2.52 9.58 -8.85
N SER A 298 2.23 8.32 -8.54
CA SER A 298 0.87 7.81 -8.52
C SER A 298 0.65 6.91 -7.30
N GLN A 299 -0.61 6.51 -7.10
CA GLN A 299 -1.01 5.66 -5.98
C GLN A 299 -1.79 4.44 -6.46
N ALA A 300 -1.59 3.33 -5.77
CA ALA A 300 -2.31 2.08 -5.99
C ALA A 300 -3.36 1.86 -4.90
N ARG A 301 -4.56 1.41 -5.27
CA ARG A 301 -5.64 1.15 -4.30
C ARG A 301 -5.35 -0.16 -3.57
N ILE A 302 -5.30 -0.13 -2.23
CA ILE A 302 -5.15 -1.31 -1.38
C ILE A 302 -6.53 -1.94 -1.13
N SER A 303 -7.45 -1.15 -0.53
CA SER A 303 -8.85 -1.51 -0.26
C SER A 303 -9.72 -0.26 -0.11
N GLY A 304 -11.04 -0.33 -0.33
CA GLY A 304 -11.96 0.83 -0.27
C GLY A 304 -13.12 0.76 0.72
N ASP A 305 -13.06 -0.19 1.65
CA ASP A 305 -14.10 -0.57 2.60
C ASP A 305 -13.64 -0.34 4.06
N ILE A 306 -12.94 0.76 4.31
CA ILE A 306 -12.43 1.12 5.63
C ILE A 306 -13.48 1.94 6.37
N ARG A 307 -13.70 1.70 7.66
CA ARG A 307 -14.48 2.62 8.52
C ARG A 307 -13.56 3.34 9.49
N ASP A 308 -13.70 4.66 9.55
CA ASP A 308 -12.96 5.49 10.49
C ASP A 308 -13.72 5.53 11.82
N ASN A 309 -13.44 4.62 12.76
CA ASN A 309 -13.75 4.82 14.18
C ASN A 309 -13.12 3.77 15.11
N GLY A 310 -12.67 4.26 16.27
CA GLY A 310 -11.86 3.55 17.24
C GLY A 310 -12.59 2.61 18.19
N TRP A 311 -11.79 1.73 18.79
CA TRP A 311 -12.00 0.99 20.04
C TRP A 311 -12.90 -0.27 20.02
N TYR A 312 -13.70 -0.53 18.99
CA TYR A 312 -14.43 -1.81 18.85
C TYR A 312 -14.50 -2.24 17.38
N VAL A 313 -14.10 -3.47 17.07
CA VAL A 313 -14.03 -3.99 15.69
C VAL A 313 -15.14 -5.02 15.46
N PRO A 314 -16.31 -4.62 14.92
CA PRO A 314 -17.20 -5.57 14.26
C PRO A 314 -16.55 -6.07 12.95
N ALA A 315 -16.95 -7.27 12.51
CA ALA A 315 -16.51 -7.89 11.28
C ALA A 315 -16.61 -6.91 10.09
N GLY A 316 -15.50 -6.75 9.35
CA GLY A 316 -15.50 -6.01 8.08
C GLY A 316 -14.63 -4.76 8.02
N ILE A 317 -13.91 -4.41 9.09
CA ILE A 317 -13.20 -3.12 9.17
C ILE A 317 -11.68 -3.28 8.99
N LEU A 318 -11.10 -2.46 8.10
CA LEU A 318 -9.66 -2.24 8.00
C LEU A 318 -9.17 -1.31 9.11
N ASN A 319 -8.40 -1.83 10.07
CA ASN A 319 -7.85 -1.02 11.18
C ASN A 319 -6.41 -0.54 10.94
N ALA A 320 -5.71 -1.13 9.97
CA ALA A 320 -4.34 -0.78 9.63
C ALA A 320 -4.00 -1.34 8.25
N ALA A 321 -3.39 -0.51 7.42
CA ALA A 321 -2.63 -0.96 6.28
C ALA A 321 -1.26 -0.32 6.35
N THR A 322 -0.22 -1.13 6.21
CA THR A 322 1.18 -0.70 6.25
C THR A 322 1.96 -1.49 5.22
N SER A 323 3.10 -0.94 4.78
CA SER A 323 4.02 -1.62 3.89
C SER A 323 5.19 -2.16 4.72
N LYS A 324 5.45 -3.47 4.64
CA LYS A 324 6.58 -4.11 5.31
C LYS A 324 7.19 -5.19 4.43
N GLY A 325 8.49 -5.09 4.20
CA GLY A 325 9.26 -6.11 3.46
C GLY A 325 8.71 -6.39 2.07
N GLY A 326 8.25 -5.37 1.35
CA GLY A 326 7.66 -5.53 0.02
C GLY A 326 6.25 -6.15 0.03
N VAL A 327 5.51 -6.03 1.13
CA VAL A 327 4.12 -6.49 1.24
C VAL A 327 3.27 -5.41 1.89
N VAL A 328 2.06 -5.21 1.39
CA VAL A 328 1.00 -4.49 2.12
C VAL A 328 0.03 -5.49 2.68
N TRP A 329 -0.45 -5.24 3.90
CA TRP A 329 -1.49 -6.06 4.51
C TRP A 329 -2.66 -5.21 4.96
N PHE A 330 -3.83 -5.85 5.09
CA PHE A 330 -5.06 -5.21 5.52
C PHE A 330 -5.98 -6.25 6.19
N LEU A 331 -6.80 -5.83 7.15
CA LEU A 331 -7.80 -6.68 7.81
C LEU A 331 -9.19 -6.41 7.20
N ARG A 332 -9.94 -7.46 6.90
CA ARG A 332 -11.37 -7.37 6.52
C ARG A 332 -12.10 -8.59 7.04
N ASP A 333 -13.25 -8.41 7.67
CA ASP A 333 -14.07 -9.53 8.21
C ASP A 333 -13.30 -10.50 9.13
N HIS A 334 -12.44 -9.95 9.99
CA HIS A 334 -11.54 -10.71 10.87
C HIS A 334 -10.56 -11.64 10.13
N GLN A 335 -10.38 -11.43 8.83
CA GLN A 335 -9.41 -12.13 7.98
C GLN A 335 -8.30 -11.16 7.59
N LEU A 336 -7.05 -11.58 7.77
CA LEU A 336 -5.88 -10.83 7.29
C LEU A 336 -5.67 -11.13 5.81
N PHE A 337 -5.42 -10.08 5.04
CA PHE A 337 -5.11 -10.14 3.62
C PHE A 337 -3.74 -9.51 3.34
N LEU A 338 -3.03 -10.05 2.36
CA LEU A 338 -1.75 -9.56 1.86
C LEU A 338 -1.83 -9.20 0.37
N ARG A 339 -1.02 -8.23 -0.03
CA ARG A 339 -0.70 -7.88 -1.42
C ARG A 339 0.81 -7.67 -1.52
N ASP A 340 1.47 -8.46 -2.36
CA ASP A 340 2.90 -8.31 -2.61
C ASP A 340 3.14 -7.00 -3.41
N VAL A 341 4.17 -6.25 -3.05
CA VAL A 341 4.64 -5.03 -3.72
C VAL A 341 5.94 -5.36 -4.42
N VAL A 342 5.89 -5.48 -5.75
CA VAL A 342 6.99 -5.98 -6.55
C VAL A 342 7.54 -4.84 -7.41
N PRO A 343 8.86 -4.58 -7.40
CA PRO A 343 9.43 -3.61 -8.33
C PRO A 343 9.12 -3.97 -9.78
N MET A 344 8.80 -2.96 -10.59
CA MET A 344 8.62 -3.09 -12.04
C MET A 344 9.42 -2.01 -12.75
N SER A 345 9.78 -2.24 -14.02
CA SER A 345 10.50 -1.23 -14.78
C SER A 345 9.60 -0.04 -15.12
N LEU A 346 10.20 1.15 -15.26
CA LEU A 346 9.47 2.35 -15.69
C LEU A 346 8.85 2.17 -17.09
N ALA A 347 9.48 1.40 -17.97
CA ALA A 347 8.97 1.10 -19.30
C ALA A 347 7.69 0.22 -19.26
N GLU A 348 7.66 -0.79 -18.40
CA GLU A 348 6.45 -1.59 -18.17
C GLU A 348 5.34 -0.74 -17.55
N TYR A 349 5.70 0.17 -16.63
CA TYR A 349 4.74 1.06 -15.99
C TYR A 349 4.15 2.06 -17.00
N GLU A 350 4.97 2.60 -17.90
CA GLU A 350 4.49 3.41 -19.01
C GLU A 350 3.46 2.66 -19.87
N GLN A 351 3.77 1.41 -20.26
CA GLN A 351 2.84 0.58 -21.04
C GLN A 351 1.52 0.34 -20.29
N TYR A 352 1.59 0.09 -18.98
CA TYR A 352 0.41 -0.03 -18.12
C TYR A 352 -0.45 1.24 -18.15
N VAL A 353 0.15 2.41 -17.94
CA VAL A 353 -0.58 3.69 -17.91
C VAL A 353 -1.15 4.03 -19.30
N ARG A 354 -0.38 3.81 -20.37
CA ARG A 354 -0.83 4.00 -21.77
C ARG A 354 -2.09 3.19 -22.05
N ARG A 355 -2.06 1.91 -21.68
CA ARG A 355 -3.19 1.00 -21.83
C ARG A 355 -4.39 1.45 -21.00
N LEU A 356 -4.18 1.83 -19.76
CA LEU A 356 -5.25 2.31 -18.88
C LEU A 356 -5.95 3.53 -19.48
N VAL A 357 -5.19 4.49 -20.00
CA VAL A 357 -5.74 5.68 -20.69
C VAL A 357 -6.49 5.28 -21.95
N GLN A 358 -5.91 4.40 -22.78
CA GLN A 358 -6.56 3.89 -23.99
C GLN A 358 -7.90 3.22 -23.66
N GLU A 359 -7.92 2.28 -22.71
CA GLU A 359 -9.13 1.54 -22.35
C GLU A 359 -10.23 2.46 -21.82
N ARG A 360 -9.88 3.49 -21.03
CA ARG A 360 -10.85 4.48 -20.55
C ARG A 360 -11.36 5.37 -21.67
N ALA A 361 -10.49 5.90 -22.50
CA ALA A 361 -10.89 6.76 -23.60
C ALA A 361 -11.81 6.01 -24.58
N MET A 362 -11.47 4.77 -24.89
CA MET A 362 -12.29 3.90 -25.73
C MET A 362 -13.65 3.60 -25.09
N ARG A 363 -13.70 3.35 -23.78
CA ARG A 363 -14.95 3.13 -23.03
C ARG A 363 -15.84 4.37 -23.03
N GLN A 364 -15.26 5.53 -22.74
CA GLN A 364 -15.97 6.81 -22.72
C GLN A 364 -16.50 7.17 -24.12
N ALA A 365 -15.65 7.06 -25.15
CA ALA A 365 -16.04 7.25 -26.54
C ALA A 365 -17.18 6.29 -26.96
N LYS A 366 -17.14 5.03 -26.50
CA LYS A 366 -18.21 4.05 -26.75
C LYS A 366 -19.53 4.46 -26.08
N GLN A 367 -19.49 4.88 -24.82
CA GLN A 367 -20.69 5.33 -24.10
C GLN A 367 -21.30 6.56 -24.78
N MET A 368 -20.47 7.51 -25.20
CA MET A 368 -20.88 8.67 -25.96
C MET A 368 -21.50 8.30 -27.32
N ALA A 369 -20.84 7.43 -28.10
CA ALA A 369 -21.37 6.96 -29.38
C ALA A 369 -22.75 6.28 -29.22
N ILE A 370 -22.91 5.44 -28.19
CA ILE A 370 -24.20 4.83 -27.88
C ILE A 370 -25.27 5.89 -27.60
N GLY A 371 -24.94 6.92 -26.80
CA GLY A 371 -25.87 8.03 -26.53
C GLY A 371 -26.32 8.75 -27.81
N LEU A 372 -25.41 8.99 -28.75
CA LEU A 372 -25.73 9.57 -30.05
C LEU A 372 -26.66 8.68 -30.89
N PHE A 373 -26.43 7.37 -30.92
CA PHE A 373 -27.32 6.46 -31.66
C PHE A 373 -28.71 6.33 -31.03
N ILE A 374 -28.82 6.39 -29.70
CA ILE A 374 -30.13 6.41 -29.04
C ILE A 374 -30.87 7.70 -29.38
N TYR A 375 -30.19 8.85 -29.32
CA TYR A 375 -30.77 10.12 -29.78
C TYR A 375 -31.29 9.99 -31.22
N SER A 376 -30.47 9.45 -32.12
CA SER A 376 -30.82 9.34 -33.53
C SER A 376 -32.02 8.43 -33.79
N ALA A 377 -32.10 7.30 -33.08
CA ALA A 377 -33.24 6.39 -33.15
C ALA A 377 -34.56 7.06 -32.69
N ASP A 378 -34.50 7.99 -31.73
CA ASP A 378 -35.65 8.76 -31.26
C ASP A 378 -36.03 9.93 -32.19
N HIS A 379 -35.14 10.30 -33.13
CA HIS A 379 -35.29 11.46 -34.01
C HIS A 379 -35.22 11.07 -35.49
N ASP A 380 -35.84 9.95 -35.87
CA ASP A 380 -35.98 9.49 -37.27
C ASP A 380 -34.63 9.37 -38.02
N ASP A 381 -33.64 8.74 -37.37
CA ASP A 381 -32.27 8.56 -37.87
C ASP A 381 -31.50 9.89 -38.11
N GLN A 382 -31.99 11.01 -37.58
CA GLN A 382 -31.31 12.30 -37.62
C GLN A 382 -30.24 12.37 -36.52
N MET A 383 -29.02 12.75 -36.87
CA MET A 383 -27.98 13.03 -35.87
C MET A 383 -28.16 14.45 -35.30
N PRO A 384 -27.67 14.74 -34.08
CA PRO A 384 -27.75 16.11 -33.56
C PRO A 384 -26.81 17.04 -34.33
N GLU A 385 -27.16 18.31 -34.42
CA GLU A 385 -26.28 19.36 -34.92
C GLU A 385 -25.06 19.57 -34.01
N ASN A 386 -23.96 20.10 -34.55
CA ASN A 386 -22.77 20.41 -33.74
C ASN A 386 -23.06 21.46 -32.65
N ALA A 387 -23.94 22.42 -32.93
CA ALA A 387 -24.41 23.35 -31.92
C ALA A 387 -25.40 22.62 -30.98
N GLY A 388 -25.10 22.57 -29.68
CA GLY A 388 -26.03 21.99 -28.70
C GLY A 388 -26.04 20.46 -28.61
N TRP A 389 -25.17 19.74 -29.33
CA TRP A 389 -25.12 18.26 -29.28
C TRP A 389 -25.01 17.69 -27.86
N ARG A 390 -24.32 18.40 -26.95
CA ARG A 390 -24.16 17.97 -25.55
C ARG A 390 -25.51 17.91 -24.84
N ASP A 391 -26.35 18.92 -25.02
CA ASP A 391 -27.67 18.98 -24.40
C ASP A 391 -28.61 17.94 -25.01
N ALA A 392 -28.47 17.70 -26.33
CA ALA A 392 -29.23 16.68 -27.04
C ALA A 392 -28.93 15.25 -26.54
N VAL A 393 -27.66 14.93 -26.29
CA VAL A 393 -27.23 13.56 -25.92
C VAL A 393 -27.28 13.32 -24.41
N THR A 394 -27.15 14.36 -23.58
CA THR A 394 -27.14 14.27 -22.11
C THR A 394 -28.27 13.41 -21.52
N PRO A 395 -29.55 13.50 -21.97
CA PRO A 395 -30.63 12.67 -21.47
C PRO A 395 -30.43 11.16 -21.65
N TYR A 396 -29.57 10.76 -22.60
CA TYR A 396 -29.30 9.37 -22.96
C TYR A 396 -28.07 8.78 -22.27
N LEU A 397 -27.38 9.58 -21.45
CA LEU A 397 -26.17 9.17 -20.73
C LEU A 397 -26.44 9.02 -19.25
N LYS A 398 -25.86 7.98 -18.64
CA LYS A 398 -25.91 7.78 -17.19
C LYS A 398 -25.09 8.82 -16.41
N ASP A 399 -24.00 9.28 -17.01
CA ASP A 399 -23.07 10.24 -16.41
C ASP A 399 -22.71 11.30 -17.45
N LYS A 400 -22.96 12.57 -17.11
CA LYS A 400 -22.68 13.73 -17.97
C LYS A 400 -21.18 13.94 -18.20
N SER A 401 -20.33 13.50 -17.26
CA SER A 401 -18.88 13.60 -17.39
C SER A 401 -18.33 12.79 -18.58
N THR A 402 -19.11 11.84 -19.10
CA THR A 402 -18.79 11.10 -20.34
C THR A 402 -18.56 12.03 -21.54
N LEU A 403 -19.14 13.24 -21.51
CA LEU A 403 -18.99 14.24 -22.57
C LEU A 403 -17.70 15.05 -22.50
N ASP A 404 -16.95 14.94 -21.40
CA ASP A 404 -15.77 15.76 -21.15
C ASP A 404 -14.64 15.41 -22.11
N GLY A 405 -14.07 16.42 -22.77
CA GLY A 405 -13.00 16.25 -23.75
C GLY A 405 -13.43 15.67 -25.10
N ILE A 406 -14.70 15.29 -25.28
CA ILE A 406 -15.22 14.79 -26.56
C ILE A 406 -15.35 15.94 -27.56
N VAL A 407 -14.84 15.70 -28.77
CA VAL A 407 -15.10 16.49 -29.97
C VAL A 407 -16.10 15.72 -30.84
N TYR A 408 -17.26 16.32 -31.08
CA TYR A 408 -18.26 15.81 -32.01
C TYR A 408 -18.13 16.53 -33.36
N LEU A 409 -18.31 15.81 -34.46
CA LEU A 409 -18.10 16.32 -35.82
C LEU A 409 -19.38 16.32 -36.66
N GLY A 410 -20.51 15.85 -36.12
CA GLY A 410 -21.77 15.85 -36.85
C GLY A 410 -22.33 17.25 -37.06
N ASN A 411 -23.07 17.39 -38.15
CA ASN A 411 -23.68 18.62 -38.65
C ASN A 411 -25.21 18.52 -38.72
N GLY A 412 -25.79 17.47 -38.14
CA GLY A 412 -27.23 17.23 -38.16
C GLY A 412 -27.70 16.30 -39.27
N GLU A 413 -26.85 15.76 -40.14
CA GLU A 413 -27.26 14.85 -41.23
C GLU A 413 -28.00 13.59 -40.72
N ARG A 414 -28.83 13.01 -41.59
CA ARG A 414 -29.39 11.67 -41.34
C ARG A 414 -28.34 10.60 -41.54
N ILE A 415 -28.40 9.50 -40.78
CA ILE A 415 -27.42 8.41 -40.87
C ILE A 415 -27.28 7.88 -42.30
N ASN A 416 -28.37 7.81 -43.06
CA ASN A 416 -28.37 7.33 -44.45
C ASN A 416 -27.81 8.33 -45.48
N GLU A 417 -27.58 9.60 -45.08
CA GLU A 417 -26.99 10.65 -45.92
C GLU A 417 -25.46 10.71 -45.75
N ILE A 418 -24.91 10.03 -44.74
CA ILE A 418 -23.48 9.99 -44.44
C ILE A 418 -22.77 9.08 -45.45
N GLN A 419 -21.94 9.67 -46.32
CA GLN A 419 -21.27 8.96 -47.41
C GLN A 419 -20.25 7.92 -46.92
N ASP A 420 -19.47 8.28 -45.91
CA ASP A 420 -18.36 7.47 -45.40
C ASP A 420 -18.70 6.82 -44.05
N ILE A 421 -19.79 6.04 -43.98
CA ILE A 421 -20.28 5.53 -42.68
C ILE A 421 -19.25 4.65 -41.94
N THR A 422 -18.45 3.87 -42.67
CA THR A 422 -17.49 2.90 -42.07
C THR A 422 -16.10 3.47 -41.81
N THR A 423 -15.76 4.61 -42.42
CA THR A 423 -14.42 5.22 -42.40
C THR A 423 -14.42 6.63 -41.82
N GLY A 424 -15.54 7.34 -41.94
CA GLY A 424 -15.76 8.69 -41.42
C GLY A 424 -15.90 8.70 -39.90
N ASN A 425 -15.38 9.77 -39.30
CA ASN A 425 -15.44 9.97 -37.86
C ASN A 425 -16.67 10.80 -37.50
N MET A 426 -17.47 10.25 -36.59
CA MET A 426 -18.55 10.94 -35.88
C MET A 426 -17.99 11.91 -34.83
N GLY A 427 -16.82 11.59 -34.28
CA GLY A 427 -16.12 12.42 -33.32
C GLY A 427 -14.93 11.68 -32.73
N PHE A 428 -14.30 12.26 -31.72
CA PHE A 428 -13.15 11.66 -31.07
C PHE A 428 -12.92 12.17 -29.65
N LEU A 429 -12.14 11.40 -28.88
CA LEU A 429 -11.54 11.80 -27.63
C LEU A 429 -10.02 11.79 -27.78
N ASP A 430 -9.39 12.95 -27.62
CA ASP A 430 -7.94 13.08 -27.67
C ASP A 430 -7.32 12.89 -26.29
N THR A 431 -6.21 12.15 -26.23
CA THR A 431 -5.48 11.87 -24.99
C THR A 431 -3.98 12.09 -25.21
N PRO A 432 -3.15 12.07 -24.15
CA PRO A 432 -1.71 12.20 -24.31
C PRO A 432 -1.10 11.09 -25.19
N TYR A 433 -1.65 9.87 -25.17
CA TYR A 433 -1.03 8.70 -25.82
C TYR A 433 -1.64 8.33 -27.17
N GLY A 434 -2.74 8.97 -27.55
CA GLY A 434 -3.50 8.61 -28.73
C GLY A 434 -4.89 9.20 -28.72
N ARG A 435 -5.69 8.78 -29.68
CA ARG A 435 -7.04 9.26 -29.91
C ARG A 435 -8.00 8.11 -30.05
N ALA A 436 -9.12 8.15 -29.32
CA ALA A 436 -10.24 7.25 -29.55
C ALA A 436 -11.20 7.90 -30.56
N ASN A 437 -11.21 7.40 -31.79
CA ASN A 437 -12.11 7.86 -32.85
C ASN A 437 -13.43 7.09 -32.78
N MET A 438 -14.54 7.82 -32.74
CA MET A 438 -15.89 7.31 -32.89
C MET A 438 -16.26 7.37 -34.37
N ARG A 439 -16.65 6.25 -34.97
CA ARG A 439 -17.09 6.19 -36.36
C ARG A 439 -18.61 6.20 -36.47
N TRP A 440 -19.11 6.57 -37.64
CA TRP A 440 -20.54 6.61 -37.94
C TRP A 440 -21.20 5.23 -37.99
N ASP A 441 -20.42 4.16 -38.15
CA ASP A 441 -20.88 2.75 -38.00
C ASP A 441 -20.95 2.28 -36.53
N GLY A 442 -20.66 3.18 -35.58
CA GLY A 442 -20.65 2.92 -34.15
C GLY A 442 -19.44 2.16 -33.63
N SER A 443 -18.47 1.85 -34.50
CA SER A 443 -17.19 1.30 -34.06
C SER A 443 -16.31 2.39 -33.45
N ILE A 444 -15.55 2.00 -32.42
CA ILE A 444 -14.51 2.84 -31.84
C ILE A 444 -13.15 2.30 -32.28
N ARG A 445 -12.25 3.20 -32.70
CA ARG A 445 -10.89 2.87 -33.14
C ARG A 445 -9.87 3.72 -32.40
N TRP A 446 -8.87 3.08 -31.82
CA TRP A 446 -7.73 3.76 -31.22
C TRP A 446 -6.70 4.10 -32.30
N VAL A 447 -6.26 5.34 -32.33
CA VAL A 447 -5.13 5.81 -33.14
C VAL A 447 -4.03 6.26 -32.19
N PRO A 448 -2.93 5.50 -32.05
CA PRO A 448 -1.80 5.92 -31.21
C PRO A 448 -1.23 7.25 -31.68
N LYS A 449 -0.78 8.10 -30.75
CA LYS A 449 0.10 9.21 -31.08
C LYS A 449 1.52 8.66 -31.17
N GLU A 450 2.24 9.01 -32.22
CA GLU A 450 3.68 8.79 -32.27
C GLU A 450 4.28 9.54 -31.08
N THR A 451 5.09 8.82 -30.29
CA THR A 451 5.79 9.44 -29.17
C THR A 451 6.91 10.29 -29.79
N PRO A 452 7.08 11.57 -29.40
CA PRO A 452 8.15 12.41 -29.95
C PRO A 452 9.53 11.79 -29.82
#